data_AF-H3ZR23-F1
#
_entry.id   AF-H3ZR23-F1
#
_cell.length_a   1.000
_cell.length_b   1.000
_cell.length_c   1.000
_cell.angle_alpha   90.00
_cell.angle_beta   90.00
_cell.angle_gamma   90.00
#
_symmetry.space_group_name_H-M   'P 1'
#
loop_
_entity.id
_entity.type
_entity.pdbx_description
1 polymer ?
#
loop_
_entity_poly.entity_id
_entity_poly.type
_entity_poly.pdbx_seq_one_letter_code
_entity_poly.pdbx_strand_id
1 'polypeptide(L)'
;MKVEAKLNPTYEEIVDIFNRALSKEAIVNIFAHCRVFYDGRAKSELGPGDRVILIKPDGSFLIHQKEKREPVNWQPPGSSVGLEVKEDKIFLRSIRRKPREILEVELLNVYLISYFQAEDYEELALTGSEAEMADLIFENPSLIEDGFKPLFKEKPIKHGIVDVLGVDKEGNIVILELKRRRADLHAVSQLKRYVEAMREEHEKVRGILVAPSLTSGAKKLLEKEGLEFRKLTPPKRGKSKRGRQKTLFD
;
A
#
# COMPACT_ATOMS: atom_id res chain seq x y z
N MET A 1 -7.30 6.95 30.65
CA MET A 1 -8.46 6.27 30.05
C MET A 1 -8.17 6.07 28.56
N LYS A 2 -8.23 4.82 28.06
CA LYS A 2 -7.85 4.50 26.66
C LYS A 2 -8.92 4.85 25.64
N VAL A 3 -10.21 4.83 26.00
CA VAL A 3 -11.32 5.12 25.09
C VAL A 3 -12.28 6.11 25.73
N GLU A 4 -12.80 7.04 24.95
CA GLU A 4 -13.92 7.90 25.31
C GLU A 4 -14.85 8.07 24.12
N ALA A 5 -16.15 8.14 24.37
CA ALA A 5 -17.15 8.36 23.33
C ALA A 5 -18.30 9.22 23.84
N LYS A 6 -18.89 10.01 22.93
CA LYS A 6 -20.13 10.73 23.13
C LYS A 6 -21.10 10.40 22.01
N LEU A 7 -22.35 10.17 22.38
CA LEU A 7 -23.47 9.94 21.48
C LEU A 7 -24.27 11.22 21.35
N ASN A 8 -24.65 11.57 20.12
CA ASN A 8 -25.35 12.82 19.79
C ASN A 8 -24.73 14.06 20.51
N PRO A 9 -23.40 14.27 20.39
CA PRO A 9 -22.70 15.30 21.14
C PRO A 9 -23.13 16.72 20.74
N THR A 10 -22.99 17.67 21.66
CA THR A 10 -23.07 19.10 21.31
C THR A 10 -21.84 19.56 20.55
N TYR A 11 -21.88 20.78 19.99
CA TYR A 11 -20.75 21.41 19.32
C TYR A 11 -19.51 21.48 20.22
N GLU A 12 -19.68 21.88 21.47
CA GLU A 12 -18.61 22.00 22.46
C GLU A 12 -18.01 20.64 22.79
N GLU A 13 -18.84 19.61 22.94
CA GLU A 13 -18.38 18.25 23.22
C GLU A 13 -17.59 17.66 22.05
N ILE A 14 -17.98 17.96 20.80
CA ILE A 14 -17.23 17.55 19.61
C ILE A 14 -15.83 18.18 19.62
N VAL A 15 -15.76 19.50 19.82
CA VAL A 15 -14.49 20.24 19.86
C VAL A 15 -13.59 19.73 20.99
N ASP A 16 -14.14 19.55 22.19
CA ASP A 16 -13.41 19.07 23.36
C ASP A 16 -12.85 17.66 23.13
N ILE A 17 -13.67 16.70 22.69
CA ILE A 17 -13.20 15.33 22.43
C ILE A 17 -12.15 15.31 21.32
N PHE A 18 -12.37 16.07 20.24
CA PHE A 18 -11.43 16.13 19.13
C PHE A 18 -10.06 16.67 19.57
N ASN A 19 -10.03 17.79 20.31
CA ASN A 19 -8.79 18.39 20.80
C ASN A 19 -8.07 17.47 21.80
N ARG A 20 -8.81 16.82 22.71
CA ARG A 20 -8.24 15.84 23.63
C ARG A 20 -7.66 14.65 22.89
N ALA A 21 -8.31 14.16 21.83
CA ALA A 21 -7.81 13.08 21.01
C ALA A 21 -6.48 13.43 20.32
N LEU A 22 -6.38 14.62 19.72
CA LEU A 22 -5.14 15.09 19.09
C LEU A 22 -4.00 15.21 20.12
N SER A 23 -4.28 15.79 21.29
CA SER A 23 -3.27 15.94 22.36
C SER A 23 -2.73 14.61 22.89
N LYS A 24 -3.53 13.54 22.79
CA LYS A 24 -3.18 12.19 23.24
C LYS A 24 -2.59 11.31 22.15
N GLU A 25 -2.41 11.84 20.93
CA GLU A 25 -2.05 11.05 19.75
C GLU A 25 -2.96 9.83 19.60
N ALA A 26 -4.27 10.04 19.79
CA ALA A 26 -5.28 9.00 19.74
C ALA A 26 -5.94 8.90 18.34
N ILE A 27 -6.46 7.72 18.03
CA ILE A 27 -7.30 7.52 16.85
C ILE A 27 -8.67 8.15 17.12
N VAL A 28 -9.16 9.00 16.22
CA VAL A 28 -10.51 9.57 16.28
C VAL A 28 -11.45 8.79 15.36
N ASN A 29 -12.63 8.42 15.87
CA ASN A 29 -13.73 7.87 15.09
C ASN A 29 -14.96 8.77 15.20
N ILE A 30 -15.53 9.15 14.07
CA ILE A 30 -16.75 9.96 13.98
C ILE A 30 -17.76 9.25 13.08
N PHE A 31 -18.99 9.11 13.56
CA PHE A 31 -20.14 8.69 12.74
C PHE A 31 -21.04 9.91 12.55
N ALA A 32 -21.22 10.35 11.30
CA ALA A 32 -21.90 11.60 11.04
C ALA A 32 -22.63 11.60 9.70
N HIS A 33 -23.73 12.36 9.65
CA HIS A 33 -24.26 12.91 8.41
C HIS A 33 -23.39 14.09 7.98
N CYS A 34 -22.78 14.03 6.80
CA CYS A 34 -21.81 15.05 6.38
C CYS A 34 -21.81 15.31 4.87
N ARG A 35 -21.09 16.35 4.45
CA ARG A 35 -20.66 16.59 3.06
C ARG A 35 -19.14 16.53 2.98
N VAL A 36 -18.61 16.14 1.83
CA VAL A 36 -17.15 16.04 1.63
C VAL A 36 -16.74 16.83 0.40
N PHE A 37 -15.70 17.62 0.53
CA PHE A 37 -15.07 18.39 -0.53
C PHE A 37 -13.60 18.03 -0.59
N TYR A 38 -13.08 17.75 -1.79
CA TYR A 38 -11.68 17.47 -2.00
C TYR A 38 -11.15 18.23 -3.20
N ASP A 39 -9.98 18.85 -3.01
CA ASP A 39 -9.25 19.61 -4.02
C ASP A 39 -7.75 19.28 -3.94
N GLY A 40 -7.19 18.74 -5.01
CA GLY A 40 -5.82 18.25 -5.05
C GLY A 40 -5.42 17.74 -6.44
N ARG A 41 -4.92 16.50 -6.51
CA ARG A 41 -4.61 15.84 -7.81
C ARG A 41 -5.84 15.66 -8.69
N ALA A 42 -7.01 15.61 -8.08
CA ALA A 42 -8.31 15.68 -8.71
C ALA A 42 -9.19 16.63 -7.90
N LYS A 43 -10.42 16.83 -8.33
CA LYS A 43 -11.43 17.56 -7.56
C LYS A 43 -12.68 16.69 -7.44
N SER A 44 -13.26 16.63 -6.25
CA SER A 44 -14.49 15.86 -6.02
C SER A 44 -15.37 16.50 -4.95
N GLU A 45 -16.67 16.38 -5.13
CA GLU A 45 -17.68 16.74 -4.14
C GLU A 45 -18.58 15.54 -3.88
N LEU A 46 -18.92 15.32 -2.62
CA LEU A 46 -19.82 14.26 -2.22
C LEU A 46 -20.90 14.86 -1.31
N GLY A 47 -22.15 14.78 -1.79
CA GLY A 47 -23.31 15.38 -1.14
C GLY A 47 -23.65 14.81 0.25
N PRO A 48 -24.71 15.30 0.90
CA PRO A 48 -25.15 14.85 2.21
C PRO A 48 -25.29 13.32 2.31
N GLY A 49 -24.83 12.73 3.42
CA GLY A 49 -24.97 11.30 3.67
C GLY A 49 -24.26 10.85 4.94
N ASP A 50 -24.64 9.67 5.45
CA ASP A 50 -24.04 9.09 6.65
C ASP A 50 -22.73 8.37 6.33
N ARG A 51 -21.68 8.67 7.09
CA ARG A 51 -20.32 8.16 6.86
C ARG A 51 -19.62 7.84 8.17
N VAL A 52 -18.67 6.92 8.07
CA VAL A 52 -17.67 6.65 9.11
C VAL A 52 -16.41 7.43 8.74
N ILE A 53 -15.91 8.24 9.67
CA ILE A 53 -14.70 9.03 9.52
C ILE A 53 -13.68 8.55 10.55
N LEU A 54 -12.48 8.19 10.08
CA LEU A 54 -11.35 7.75 10.90
C LEU A 54 -10.18 8.71 10.71
N ILE A 55 -9.63 9.22 11.80
CA ILE A 55 -8.42 10.06 11.78
C ILE A 55 -7.38 9.39 12.67
N LYS A 56 -6.19 9.15 12.12
CA LYS A 56 -5.09 8.51 12.83
C LYS A 56 -4.05 9.54 13.30
N PRO A 57 -3.24 9.20 14.32
CA PRO A 57 -2.19 10.10 14.84
C PRO A 57 -1.13 10.47 13.81
N ASP A 58 -0.88 9.60 12.84
CA ASP A 58 0.06 9.86 11.73
C ASP A 58 -0.51 10.83 10.67
N GLY A 59 -1.72 11.35 10.84
CA GLY A 59 -2.39 12.27 9.92
C GLY A 59 -3.23 11.58 8.84
N SER A 60 -3.26 10.24 8.79
CA SER A 60 -4.16 9.52 7.88
C SER A 60 -5.61 9.87 8.19
N PHE A 61 -6.38 10.21 7.15
CA PHE A 61 -7.78 10.58 7.26
C PHE A 61 -8.57 9.70 6.29
N LEU A 62 -9.53 8.91 6.76
CA LEU A 62 -10.32 7.99 5.94
C LEU A 62 -11.81 8.29 6.11
N ILE A 63 -12.56 8.31 5.01
CA ILE A 63 -14.01 8.48 5.00
C ILE A 63 -14.61 7.29 4.27
N HIS A 64 -15.47 6.54 4.94
CA HIS A 64 -16.15 5.36 4.39
C HIS A 64 -17.66 5.59 4.27
N GLN A 65 -18.21 5.15 3.13
CA GLN A 65 -19.64 4.87 3.00
C GLN A 65 -19.93 3.44 3.50
N LYS A 66 -21.21 3.03 3.48
CA LYS A 66 -21.65 1.70 3.93
C LYS A 66 -21.18 0.50 3.07
N GLU A 67 -20.56 0.75 1.93
CA GLU A 67 -20.18 -0.27 0.95
C GLU A 67 -18.71 -0.16 0.56
N LYS A 68 -18.18 -1.27 0.05
CA LYS A 68 -16.79 -1.46 -0.45
C LYS A 68 -15.73 -1.42 0.66
N ARG A 69 -14.56 -1.96 0.32
CA ARG A 69 -13.37 -2.01 1.19
C ARG A 69 -12.68 -0.65 1.29
N GLU A 70 -12.60 0.07 0.17
CA GLU A 70 -11.86 1.33 0.07
C GLU A 70 -12.64 2.51 0.65
N PRO A 71 -11.96 3.50 1.26
CA PRO A 71 -12.59 4.77 1.59
C PRO A 71 -13.05 5.50 0.33
N VAL A 72 -14.16 6.24 0.42
CA VAL A 72 -14.64 7.08 -0.68
C VAL A 72 -13.75 8.32 -0.88
N ASN A 73 -13.20 8.86 0.21
CA ASN A 73 -12.22 9.94 0.22
C ASN A 73 -11.22 9.71 1.35
N TRP A 74 -9.97 10.12 1.14
CA TRP A 74 -8.92 9.92 2.12
C TRP A 74 -7.77 10.93 1.96
N GLN A 75 -6.94 11.03 3.00
CA GLN A 75 -5.64 11.70 2.98
C GLN A 75 -4.56 10.78 3.57
N PRO A 76 -3.35 10.79 3.01
CA PRO A 76 -2.24 9.94 3.45
C PRO A 76 -1.69 10.35 4.81
N PRO A 77 -0.85 9.48 5.43
CA PRO A 77 0.03 9.87 6.52
C PRO A 77 0.83 11.14 6.21
N GLY A 78 1.13 11.92 7.25
CA GLY A 78 1.82 13.22 7.18
C GLY A 78 0.91 14.41 6.84
N SER A 79 -0.39 14.20 6.70
CA SER A 79 -1.36 15.28 6.51
C SER A 79 -1.68 15.97 7.84
N SER A 80 -1.81 17.30 7.83
CA SER A 80 -2.20 18.06 9.01
C SER A 80 -3.72 18.13 9.10
N VAL A 81 -4.29 17.66 10.21
CA VAL A 81 -5.74 17.60 10.44
C VAL A 81 -6.13 18.58 11.54
N GLY A 82 -7.22 19.31 11.33
CA GLY A 82 -7.80 20.21 12.31
C GLY A 82 -9.33 20.23 12.23
N LEU A 83 -9.93 20.86 13.22
CA LEU A 83 -11.36 21.14 13.29
C LEU A 83 -11.55 22.65 13.34
N GLU A 84 -12.41 23.17 12.47
CA GLU A 84 -12.76 24.57 12.39
C GLU A 84 -14.26 24.73 12.62
N VAL A 85 -14.64 25.76 13.39
CA VAL A 85 -16.04 26.17 13.56
C VAL A 85 -16.24 27.48 12.84
N LYS A 86 -17.17 27.53 11.88
CA LYS A 86 -17.51 28.72 11.08
C LYS A 86 -19.02 28.85 11.00
N GLU A 87 -19.57 29.99 11.43
CA GLU A 87 -21.02 30.27 11.30
C GLU A 87 -21.89 29.11 11.82
N ASP A 88 -21.58 28.61 13.02
CA ASP A 88 -22.27 27.48 13.67
C ASP A 88 -22.20 26.14 12.92
N LYS A 89 -21.24 26.00 12.00
CA LYS A 89 -20.94 24.75 11.28
C LYS A 89 -19.57 24.23 11.69
N ILE A 90 -19.46 22.91 11.82
CA ILE A 90 -18.19 22.24 12.08
C ILE A 90 -17.61 21.69 10.79
N PHE A 91 -16.35 22.00 10.55
CA PHE A 91 -15.56 21.45 9.46
C PHE A 91 -14.37 20.67 10.00
N LEU A 92 -14.21 19.43 9.58
CA LEU A 92 -12.92 18.75 9.66
C LEU A 92 -12.12 19.11 8.41
N ARG A 93 -10.87 19.50 8.58
CA ARG A 93 -10.00 19.91 7.48
C ARG A 93 -8.67 19.17 7.56
N SER A 94 -8.32 18.46 6.50
CA SER A 94 -7.04 17.76 6.35
C SER A 94 -6.26 18.32 5.16
N ILE A 95 -4.99 18.69 5.38
CA ILE A 95 -4.14 19.33 4.38
C ILE A 95 -2.87 18.51 4.20
N ARG A 96 -2.62 18.07 2.96
CA ARG A 96 -1.33 17.52 2.52
C ARG A 96 -0.56 18.60 1.78
N ARG A 97 0.74 18.73 2.04
CA ARG A 97 1.57 19.79 1.45
C ARG A 97 2.12 19.45 0.07
N LYS A 98 2.51 18.18 -0.18
CA LYS A 98 3.17 17.77 -1.42
C LYS A 98 2.64 16.41 -1.94
N PRO A 99 1.94 16.37 -3.09
CA PRO A 99 1.30 17.54 -3.73
C PRO A 99 0.32 18.24 -2.76
N ARG A 100 -0.03 19.49 -3.06
CA ARG A 100 -1.02 20.21 -2.25
C ARG A 100 -2.38 19.56 -2.46
N GLU A 101 -2.96 19.06 -1.38
CA GLU A 101 -4.31 18.46 -1.38
C GLU A 101 -5.04 18.90 -0.12
N ILE A 102 -6.32 19.21 -0.25
CA ILE A 102 -7.20 19.66 0.83
C ILE A 102 -8.44 18.77 0.81
N LEU A 103 -8.70 18.11 1.93
CA LEU A 103 -9.94 17.37 2.19
C LEU A 103 -10.70 18.08 3.30
N GLU A 104 -11.93 18.48 3.02
CA GLU A 104 -12.81 19.16 3.96
C GLU A 104 -14.11 18.36 4.14
N VAL A 105 -14.58 18.25 5.38
CA VAL A 105 -15.80 17.55 5.74
C VAL A 105 -16.69 18.47 6.57
N GLU A 106 -17.81 18.89 6.01
CA GLU A 106 -18.86 19.63 6.73
C GLU A 106 -19.68 18.61 7.54
N LEU A 107 -19.59 18.65 8.86
CA LEU A 107 -20.38 17.80 9.76
C LEU A 107 -21.77 18.43 9.95
N LEU A 108 -22.79 17.81 9.36
CA LEU A 108 -24.17 18.30 9.43
C LEU A 108 -24.90 17.77 10.67
N ASN A 109 -24.65 16.50 11.03
CA ASN A 109 -25.13 15.90 12.27
C ASN A 109 -24.15 14.82 12.74
N VAL A 110 -23.70 14.87 13.99
CA VAL A 110 -22.77 13.89 14.55
C VAL A 110 -23.54 12.93 15.45
N TYR A 111 -23.57 11.66 15.07
CA TYR A 111 -24.22 10.60 15.86
C TYR A 111 -23.29 10.10 16.97
N LEU A 112 -21.99 10.04 16.69
CA LEU A 112 -20.96 9.61 17.62
C LEU A 112 -19.64 10.31 17.30
N ILE A 113 -18.93 10.74 18.34
CA ILE A 113 -17.49 11.02 18.30
C ILE A 113 -16.81 10.24 19.41
N SER A 114 -15.65 9.67 19.11
CA SER A 114 -14.84 8.95 20.09
C SER A 114 -13.36 9.09 19.79
N TYR A 115 -12.54 8.87 20.82
CA TYR A 115 -11.12 8.61 20.64
C TYR A 115 -10.73 7.27 21.23
N PHE A 116 -9.69 6.67 20.66
CA PHE A 116 -9.03 5.48 21.15
C PHE A 116 -7.51 5.71 21.16
N GLN A 117 -6.95 5.82 22.36
CA GLN A 117 -5.51 5.86 22.62
C GLN A 117 -4.96 4.43 22.51
N ALA A 118 -4.80 3.98 21.26
CA ALA A 118 -4.26 2.68 20.92
C ALA A 118 -2.75 2.63 21.17
N GLU A 119 -2.28 1.50 21.67
CA GLU A 119 -0.85 1.18 21.77
C GLU A 119 -0.63 -0.07 20.93
N ASP A 120 0.26 0.02 19.95
CA ASP A 120 0.66 -1.11 19.12
C ASP A 120 2.16 -1.04 18.87
N TYR A 121 2.88 -2.05 19.34
CA TYR A 121 4.34 -2.14 19.27
C TYR A 121 4.79 -3.26 18.33
N GLU A 122 3.86 -3.98 17.71
CA GLU A 122 4.15 -5.11 16.84
C GLU A 122 4.09 -4.70 15.36
N GLU A 123 4.97 -5.29 14.56
CA GLU A 123 4.89 -5.18 13.10
C GLU A 123 4.20 -6.43 12.52
N LEU A 124 3.42 -6.24 11.46
CA LEU A 124 2.75 -7.34 10.77
C LEU A 124 3.79 -8.35 10.23
N ALA A 125 3.83 -9.55 10.80
CA ALA A 125 4.62 -10.65 10.27
C ALA A 125 3.90 -11.33 9.09
N LEU A 126 4.27 -10.96 7.86
CA LEU A 126 3.76 -11.61 6.65
C LEU A 126 4.67 -12.80 6.26
N THR A 127 4.07 -13.99 6.12
CA THR A 127 4.69 -15.17 5.48
C THR A 127 4.13 -15.38 4.07
N GLY A 128 4.92 -15.96 3.18
CA GLY A 128 4.66 -16.10 1.77
C GLY A 128 4.90 -14.83 0.94
N SER A 129 5.89 -14.02 1.33
CA SER A 129 6.24 -12.78 0.61
C SER A 129 7.15 -13.04 -0.61
N GLU A 130 7.27 -12.05 -1.50
CA GLU A 130 8.24 -12.08 -2.61
C GLU A 130 9.69 -12.08 -2.11
N ALA A 131 9.95 -11.40 -0.98
CA ALA A 131 11.25 -11.42 -0.31
C ALA A 131 11.62 -12.85 0.14
N GLU A 132 10.68 -13.62 0.68
CA GLU A 132 10.92 -15.02 1.03
C GLU A 132 11.09 -15.92 -0.19
N MET A 133 10.47 -15.59 -1.34
CA MET A 133 10.78 -16.26 -2.61
C MET A 133 12.22 -15.97 -3.05
N ALA A 134 12.68 -14.73 -2.94
CA ALA A 134 14.07 -14.37 -3.23
C ALA A 134 15.04 -15.10 -2.29
N ASP A 135 14.75 -15.17 -1.00
CA ASP A 135 15.53 -15.96 -0.03
C ASP A 135 15.60 -17.43 -0.45
N LEU A 136 14.46 -18.04 -0.79
CA LEU A 136 14.40 -19.42 -1.23
C LEU A 136 15.23 -19.69 -2.50
N ILE A 137 15.24 -18.74 -3.45
CA ILE A 137 16.05 -18.83 -4.68
C ILE A 137 17.55 -18.72 -4.36
N PHE A 138 17.95 -17.88 -3.42
CA PHE A 138 19.34 -17.80 -2.99
C PHE A 138 19.79 -19.05 -2.23
N GLU A 139 18.91 -19.62 -1.40
CA GLU A 139 19.16 -20.87 -0.69
C GLU A 139 19.23 -22.07 -1.65
N ASN A 140 18.38 -22.09 -2.68
CA ASN A 140 18.29 -23.19 -3.66
C ASN A 140 18.18 -22.68 -5.11
N PRO A 141 19.28 -22.24 -5.73
CA PRO A 141 19.27 -21.65 -7.08
C PRO A 141 18.72 -22.56 -8.18
N SER A 142 18.88 -23.88 -8.02
CA SER A 142 18.37 -24.91 -8.93
C SER A 142 16.85 -24.92 -9.08
N LEU A 143 16.12 -24.23 -8.19
CA LEU A 143 14.68 -24.00 -8.34
C LEU A 143 14.36 -23.21 -9.60
N ILE A 144 15.27 -22.34 -10.04
CA ILE A 144 15.13 -21.58 -11.29
C ILE A 144 15.55 -22.47 -12.46
N GLU A 145 16.83 -22.82 -12.52
CA GLU A 145 17.40 -23.71 -13.51
C GLU A 145 18.77 -24.23 -13.05
N ASP A 146 19.26 -25.28 -13.69
CA ASP A 146 20.57 -25.86 -13.37
C ASP A 146 21.71 -24.88 -13.71
N GLY A 147 22.64 -24.71 -12.77
CA GLY A 147 23.78 -23.80 -12.91
C GLY A 147 23.47 -22.31 -12.74
N PHE A 148 22.22 -21.92 -12.44
CA PHE A 148 21.90 -20.53 -12.10
C PHE A 148 22.61 -20.09 -10.81
N LYS A 149 23.18 -18.88 -10.83
CA LYS A 149 23.88 -18.25 -9.69
C LYS A 149 23.27 -16.88 -9.40
N PRO A 150 22.46 -16.75 -8.33
CA PRO A 150 21.95 -15.45 -7.92
C PRO A 150 23.07 -14.60 -7.32
N LEU A 151 23.14 -13.32 -7.69
CA LEU A 151 24.20 -12.39 -7.30
C LEU A 151 23.68 -11.28 -6.39
N PHE A 152 22.51 -10.70 -6.71
CA PHE A 152 21.94 -9.57 -5.97
C PHE A 152 20.44 -9.73 -5.75
N LYS A 153 19.95 -9.22 -4.62
CA LYS A 153 18.52 -8.97 -4.34
C LYS A 153 18.26 -7.47 -4.41
N GLU A 154 17.08 -7.08 -4.88
CA GLU A 154 16.63 -5.68 -4.93
C GLU A 154 17.69 -4.75 -5.55
N LYS A 155 18.29 -5.16 -6.67
CA LYS A 155 19.39 -4.43 -7.31
C LYS A 155 18.84 -3.18 -8.00
N PRO A 156 19.24 -1.96 -7.60
CA PRO A 156 18.90 -0.77 -8.36
C PRO A 156 19.57 -0.79 -9.73
N ILE A 157 18.80 -0.45 -10.76
CA ILE A 157 19.26 -0.27 -12.14
C ILE A 157 18.81 1.12 -12.62
N LYS A 158 19.24 1.52 -13.82
CA LYS A 158 18.89 2.82 -14.42
C LYS A 158 17.39 3.15 -14.37
N HIS A 159 16.55 2.14 -14.61
CA HIS A 159 15.09 2.28 -14.66
C HIS A 159 14.35 1.27 -13.77
N GLY A 160 14.65 1.31 -12.47
CA GLY A 160 13.89 0.60 -11.43
C GLY A 160 14.77 -0.25 -10.52
N ILE A 161 14.16 -1.23 -9.88
CA ILE A 161 14.81 -2.15 -8.95
C ILE A 161 14.45 -3.56 -9.39
N VAL A 162 15.46 -4.39 -9.63
CA VAL A 162 15.29 -5.79 -10.02
C VAL A 162 15.20 -6.66 -8.76
N ASP A 163 14.21 -7.55 -8.68
CA ASP A 163 14.00 -8.41 -7.51
C ASP A 163 15.20 -9.33 -7.25
N VAL A 164 15.61 -10.09 -8.27
CA VAL A 164 16.84 -10.91 -8.24
C VAL A 164 17.61 -10.77 -9.53
N LEU A 165 18.90 -10.46 -9.43
CA LEU A 165 19.84 -10.45 -10.54
C LEU A 165 20.85 -11.59 -10.35
N GLY A 166 21.09 -12.37 -11.40
CA GLY A 166 22.05 -13.47 -11.39
C GLY A 166 22.68 -13.72 -12.75
N VAL A 167 23.36 -14.86 -12.85
CA VAL A 167 23.93 -15.38 -14.10
C VAL A 167 23.55 -16.83 -14.30
N ASP A 168 23.34 -17.24 -15.54
CA ASP A 168 23.15 -18.66 -15.87
C ASP A 168 24.50 -19.38 -16.06
N LYS A 169 24.42 -20.68 -16.37
CA LYS A 169 25.60 -21.54 -16.60
C LYS A 169 26.48 -21.09 -17.77
N GLU A 170 25.92 -20.33 -18.71
CA GLU A 170 26.61 -19.81 -19.90
C GLU A 170 27.17 -18.41 -19.67
N GLY A 171 26.96 -17.85 -18.47
CA GLY A 171 27.41 -16.51 -18.10
C GLY A 171 26.49 -15.39 -18.59
N ASN A 172 25.30 -15.70 -19.11
CA ASN A 172 24.33 -14.66 -19.49
C ASN A 172 23.73 -14.03 -18.22
N ILE A 173 23.41 -12.73 -18.29
CA ILE A 173 22.71 -12.06 -17.21
C ILE A 173 21.27 -12.56 -17.16
N VAL A 174 20.79 -12.89 -15.97
CA VAL A 174 19.42 -13.36 -15.72
C VAL A 174 18.74 -12.42 -14.72
N ILE A 175 17.62 -11.84 -15.15
CA ILE A 175 16.75 -11.02 -14.32
C ILE A 175 15.55 -11.87 -13.92
N LEU A 176 15.28 -11.97 -12.62
CA LEU A 176 14.04 -12.56 -12.12
C LEU A 176 13.11 -11.45 -11.63
N GLU A 177 11.87 -11.49 -12.11
CA GLU A 177 10.74 -10.74 -11.54
C GLU A 177 9.90 -11.73 -10.73
N LEU A 178 9.73 -11.48 -9.44
CA LEU A 178 9.03 -12.40 -8.53
C LEU A 178 7.60 -11.92 -8.32
N LYS A 179 6.65 -12.87 -8.33
CA LYS A 179 5.27 -12.62 -7.91
C LYS A 179 4.78 -13.70 -6.97
N ARG A 180 4.35 -13.32 -5.76
CA ARG A 180 3.78 -14.28 -4.78
C ARG A 180 2.44 -14.86 -5.20
N ARG A 181 1.74 -14.20 -6.14
CA ARG A 181 0.41 -14.59 -6.67
C ARG A 181 0.48 -14.79 -8.18
N ARG A 182 -0.67 -15.11 -8.77
CA ARG A 182 -0.82 -15.18 -10.23
C ARG A 182 -0.35 -13.87 -10.88
N ALA A 183 0.63 -13.97 -11.77
CA ALA A 183 1.21 -12.80 -12.43
C ALA A 183 0.37 -12.35 -13.65
N ASP A 184 0.30 -11.04 -13.84
CA ASP A 184 -0.52 -10.34 -14.82
C ASP A 184 0.33 -9.63 -15.89
N LEU A 185 -0.31 -8.84 -16.75
CA LEU A 185 0.37 -8.09 -17.81
C LEU A 185 1.35 -7.04 -17.27
N HIS A 186 1.11 -6.53 -16.06
CA HIS A 186 1.98 -5.53 -15.43
C HIS A 186 3.32 -6.17 -15.09
N ALA A 187 3.32 -7.37 -14.49
CA ALA A 187 4.55 -8.09 -14.16
C ALA A 187 5.42 -8.37 -15.40
N VAL A 188 4.80 -8.75 -16.53
CA VAL A 188 5.54 -8.99 -17.78
C VAL A 188 6.11 -7.69 -18.35
N SER A 189 5.32 -6.61 -18.36
CA SER A 189 5.77 -5.29 -18.82
C SER A 189 6.93 -4.75 -17.98
N GLN A 190 6.90 -5.00 -16.67
CA GLN A 190 7.94 -4.63 -15.73
C GLN A 190 9.24 -5.40 -15.99
N LEU A 191 9.16 -6.73 -16.10
CA LEU A 191 10.31 -7.57 -16.45
C LEU A 191 10.93 -7.16 -17.80
N LYS A 192 10.08 -6.91 -18.81
CA LYS A 192 10.52 -6.42 -20.12
C LYS A 192 11.36 -5.14 -19.99
N ARG A 193 10.85 -4.14 -19.26
CA ARG A 193 11.56 -2.86 -19.04
C ARG A 193 12.93 -3.07 -18.39
N TYR A 194 13.04 -4.01 -17.45
CA TYR A 194 14.31 -4.32 -16.80
C TYR A 194 15.30 -5.01 -17.74
N VAL A 195 14.82 -5.97 -18.54
CA VAL A 195 15.64 -6.63 -19.56
C VAL A 195 16.14 -5.63 -20.60
N GLU A 196 15.27 -4.75 -21.09
CA GLU A 196 15.63 -3.70 -22.05
C GLU A 196 16.68 -2.74 -21.47
N ALA A 197 16.48 -2.27 -20.24
CA ALA A 197 17.43 -1.39 -19.57
C ALA A 197 18.80 -2.06 -19.35
N MET A 198 18.82 -3.34 -18.95
CA MET A 198 20.08 -4.07 -18.75
C MET A 198 20.79 -4.40 -20.07
N ARG A 199 20.04 -4.50 -21.18
CA ARG A 199 20.62 -4.70 -22.52
C ARG A 199 21.41 -3.50 -23.04
N GLU A 200 21.24 -2.32 -22.44
CA GLU A 200 22.09 -1.16 -22.75
C GLU A 200 23.55 -1.37 -22.32
N GLU A 201 23.78 -2.18 -21.27
CA GLU A 201 25.11 -2.43 -20.69
C GLU A 201 25.62 -3.86 -20.93
N HIS A 202 24.73 -4.80 -21.29
CA HIS A 202 25.05 -6.21 -21.46
C HIS A 202 24.39 -6.81 -22.70
N GLU A 203 25.16 -7.46 -23.58
CA GLU A 203 24.59 -8.03 -24.82
C GLU A 203 23.62 -9.20 -24.59
N LYS A 204 23.91 -10.06 -23.60
CA LYS A 204 23.13 -11.29 -23.34
C LYS A 204 22.38 -11.21 -22.02
N VAL A 205 21.10 -10.85 -22.12
CA VAL A 205 20.18 -10.71 -20.98
C VAL A 205 18.93 -11.53 -21.20
N ARG A 206 18.63 -12.42 -20.24
CA ARG A 206 17.41 -13.20 -20.11
C ARG A 206 16.53 -12.63 -19.00
N GLY A 207 15.22 -12.70 -19.18
CA GLY A 207 14.25 -12.33 -18.16
C GLY A 207 13.33 -13.51 -17.85
N ILE A 208 13.23 -13.88 -16.58
CA ILE A 208 12.39 -14.99 -16.12
C ILE A 208 11.37 -14.44 -15.10
N LEU A 209 10.09 -14.58 -15.42
CA LEU A 209 9.00 -14.29 -14.49
C LEU A 209 8.77 -15.51 -13.59
N VAL A 210 8.89 -15.32 -12.29
CA VAL A 210 8.81 -16.40 -11.29
C VAL A 210 7.55 -16.22 -10.44
N ALA A 211 6.55 -17.08 -10.65
CA ALA A 211 5.26 -16.98 -9.97
C ALA A 211 4.51 -18.32 -9.87
N PRO A 212 3.48 -18.47 -9.01
CA PRO A 212 2.68 -19.69 -8.96
C PRO A 212 1.93 -20.00 -10.27
N SER A 213 1.53 -18.97 -11.02
CA SER A 213 0.80 -19.09 -12.29
C SER A 213 0.76 -17.76 -13.06
N LEU A 214 0.28 -17.80 -14.31
CA LEU A 214 0.10 -16.64 -15.19
C LEU A 214 -1.37 -16.42 -15.55
N THR A 215 -1.75 -15.16 -15.79
CA THR A 215 -2.95 -14.86 -16.59
C THR A 215 -2.74 -15.26 -18.05
N SER A 216 -3.83 -15.48 -18.80
CA SER A 216 -3.74 -15.80 -20.23
C SER A 216 -3.08 -14.68 -21.04
N GLY A 217 -3.37 -13.42 -20.69
CA GLY A 217 -2.73 -12.24 -21.28
C GLY A 217 -1.23 -12.19 -20.97
N ALA A 218 -0.84 -12.41 -19.70
CA ALA A 218 0.57 -12.43 -19.31
C ALA A 218 1.36 -13.50 -20.07
N LYS A 219 0.81 -14.72 -20.19
CA LYS A 219 1.46 -15.81 -20.94
C LYS A 219 1.73 -15.42 -22.41
N LYS A 220 0.71 -14.87 -23.10
CA LYS A 220 0.84 -14.43 -24.50
C LYS A 220 1.87 -13.32 -24.66
N LEU A 221 1.89 -12.34 -23.76
CA LEU A 221 2.86 -11.24 -23.83
C LEU A 221 4.28 -11.74 -23.55
N LEU A 222 4.44 -12.61 -22.56
CA LEU A 222 5.73 -13.18 -22.18
C LEU A 222 6.36 -13.98 -23.34
N GLU A 223 5.55 -14.80 -24.03
CA GLU A 223 5.96 -15.51 -25.26
C GLU A 223 6.31 -14.53 -26.39
N LYS A 224 5.49 -13.49 -26.61
CA LYS A 224 5.72 -12.48 -27.66
C LYS A 224 7.04 -11.72 -27.46
N GLU A 225 7.39 -11.40 -26.22
CA GLU A 225 8.57 -10.61 -25.88
C GLU A 225 9.84 -11.46 -25.70
N GLY A 226 9.75 -12.79 -25.90
CA GLY A 226 10.89 -13.70 -25.72
C GLY A 226 11.37 -13.79 -24.27
N LEU A 227 10.46 -13.65 -23.32
CA LEU A 227 10.71 -13.77 -21.88
C LEU A 227 10.31 -15.18 -21.42
N GLU A 228 10.81 -15.59 -20.26
CA GLU A 228 10.65 -16.96 -19.75
C GLU A 228 9.78 -16.98 -18.50
N PHE A 229 9.21 -18.15 -18.18
CA PHE A 229 8.40 -18.34 -16.99
C PHE A 229 8.88 -19.53 -16.16
N ARG A 230 8.98 -19.32 -14.85
CA ARG A 230 9.25 -20.38 -13.89
C ARG A 230 8.16 -20.44 -12.83
N LYS A 231 7.54 -21.62 -12.68
CA LYS A 231 6.55 -21.84 -11.63
C LYS A 231 7.23 -22.01 -10.27
N LEU A 232 6.97 -21.11 -9.34
CA LEU A 232 7.41 -21.22 -7.95
C LEU A 232 6.31 -20.69 -7.02
N THR A 233 6.03 -21.43 -5.95
CA THR A 233 5.05 -21.01 -4.94
C THR A 233 5.79 -20.42 -3.74
N PRO A 234 5.34 -19.29 -3.18
CA PRO A 234 5.98 -18.71 -2.00
C PRO A 234 6.00 -19.70 -0.84
N PRO A 235 7.13 -19.82 -0.12
CA PRO A 235 7.24 -20.76 0.98
C PRO A 235 6.29 -20.33 2.12
N LYS A 236 5.50 -21.28 2.62
CA LYS A 236 4.71 -21.09 3.84
C LYS A 236 5.54 -21.63 5.01
N ARG A 237 6.42 -20.80 5.59
CA ARG A 237 7.16 -21.19 6.81
C ARG A 237 6.22 -21.21 8.01
N GLY A 238 6.30 -22.25 8.83
CA GLY A 238 5.71 -22.25 10.18
C GLY A 238 6.59 -21.42 11.11
N LYS A 239 6.04 -20.30 11.62
CA LYS A 239 6.66 -19.28 12.49
C LYS A 239 7.81 -18.48 11.84
N SER A 240 7.59 -17.16 11.72
CA SER A 240 8.31 -16.23 10.86
C SER A 240 9.67 -15.77 11.39
N LYS A 241 10.62 -15.55 10.46
CA LYS A 241 11.60 -14.45 10.59
C LYS A 241 10.90 -13.15 10.15
N ARG A 242 11.18 -12.05 10.85
CA ARG A 242 10.56 -10.73 10.65
C ARG A 242 10.78 -10.23 9.22
N GLY A 243 9.71 -10.00 8.48
CA GLY A 243 9.71 -9.33 7.17
C GLY A 243 9.46 -7.82 7.32
N ARG A 244 9.96 -7.00 6.39
CA ARG A 244 9.86 -5.52 6.41
C ARG A 244 8.56 -4.96 5.80
N GLN A 245 7.59 -5.80 5.44
CA GLN A 245 6.40 -5.37 4.70
C GLN A 245 5.29 -4.90 5.66
N LYS A 246 4.83 -3.64 5.48
CA LYS A 246 3.90 -2.97 6.42
C LYS A 246 2.42 -3.35 6.25
N THR A 247 2.02 -3.93 5.11
CA THR A 247 0.63 -4.31 4.86
C THR A 247 0.53 -5.69 4.17
N LEU A 248 -0.65 -6.32 4.26
CA LEU A 248 -0.95 -7.58 3.57
C LEU A 248 -1.08 -7.43 2.05
N PHE A 249 -1.31 -6.22 1.54
CA PHE A 249 -1.82 -5.96 0.18
C PHE A 249 -0.83 -5.26 -0.74
N ASP A 250 0.27 -4.74 -0.20
CA ASP A 250 1.42 -4.34 -1.03
C ASP A 250 2.09 -5.57 -1.66
#